data_AF-A0A4U0WK35-F1
#
_entry.id   AF-A0A4U0WK35-F1
#
_cell.length_a   1.000
_cell.length_b   1.000
_cell.length_c   1.000
_cell.angle_alpha   90.00
_cell.angle_beta   90.00
_cell.angle_gamma   90.00
#
_symmetry.space_group_name_H-M   'P 1'
#
loop_
_entity.id
_entity.type
_entity.pdbx_description
1 polymer ?
#
loop_
_entity_poly.entity_id
_entity_poly.type
_entity_poly.pdbx_seq_one_letter_code
_entity_poly.pdbx_strand_id
1 'polypeptide(L)'
;MLGLAVESWIWYGVAVTVAIARLVSRTLHFGSPKRLQIDDWLMVFVLCVYTTLIVSINIVADVNTNLLPPGFDVSELTEQDIKQREYGSKMVLIVEQCQCISVWTVKLTLVVMYHRLTIARKENTAVKLLAGYIAFG
;
A
#
# COMPACT_ATOMS: atom_id res chain seq x y z
N MET A 1 -14.46 -17.30 11.04
CA MET A 1 -13.44 -16.44 10.42
C MET A 1 -13.92 -15.00 10.56
N LEU A 2 -13.07 -14.05 10.94
CA LEU A 2 -13.45 -12.63 10.99
C LEU A 2 -13.80 -12.16 9.58
N GLY A 3 -14.81 -11.29 9.45
CA GLY A 3 -15.15 -10.70 8.15
C GLY A 3 -14.01 -9.82 7.64
N LEU A 4 -13.79 -9.80 6.32
CA LEU A 4 -12.72 -9.02 5.68
C LEU A 4 -12.71 -7.55 6.13
N ALA A 5 -13.88 -6.95 6.32
CA ALA A 5 -14.00 -5.60 6.83
C ALA A 5 -13.37 -5.45 8.22
N VAL A 6 -13.71 -6.33 9.16
CA VAL A 6 -13.16 -6.26 10.52
C VAL A 6 -11.65 -6.45 10.50
N GLU A 7 -11.17 -7.44 9.76
CA GLU A 7 -9.73 -7.72 9.66
C GLU A 7 -8.95 -6.55 9.03
N SER A 8 -9.42 -6.03 7.90
CA SER A 8 -8.76 -4.94 7.18
C SER A 8 -8.72 -3.64 7.99
N TRP A 9 -9.78 -3.29 8.72
CA TRP A 9 -9.82 -2.11 9.58
C TRP A 9 -8.93 -2.25 10.83
N ILE A 10 -8.81 -3.45 11.40
CA ILE A 10 -7.87 -3.70 12.49
C ILE A 10 -6.43 -3.47 12.01
N TRP A 11 -6.05 -4.06 10.88
CA TRP A 11 -4.72 -3.87 10.31
C TRP A 11 -4.44 -2.43 9.92
N TYR A 12 -5.45 -1.73 9.39
CA TYR A 12 -5.36 -0.30 9.11
C TYR A 12 -5.03 0.50 10.37
N GLY A 13 -5.76 0.26 11.46
CA GLY A 13 -5.52 0.92 12.74
C GLY A 13 -4.10 0.70 13.26
N VAL A 14 -3.60 -0.53 13.19
CA VAL A 14 -2.22 -0.86 13.60
C VAL A 14 -1.19 -0.11 12.74
N ALA A 15 -1.31 -0.19 11.41
CA ALA A 15 -0.35 0.42 10.49
C ALA A 15 -0.32 1.95 10.62
N VAL A 16 -1.49 2.61 10.69
CA VAL A 16 -1.60 4.06 10.87
C VAL A 16 -1.01 4.49 12.21
N THR A 17 -1.30 3.75 13.28
CA THR A 17 -0.75 4.07 14.61
C THR A 17 0.78 4.03 14.61
N VAL A 18 1.38 2.98 14.03
CA VAL A 18 2.84 2.85 13.92
C VAL A 18 3.44 3.97 13.06
N ALA A 19 2.81 4.32 11.95
CA ALA A 19 3.29 5.37 11.07
C ALA A 19 3.18 6.77 11.69
N ILE A 20 2.09 7.06 12.41
CA ILE A 20 1.94 8.32 13.16
C ILE A 20 2.98 8.38 14.28
N ALA A 21 3.17 7.30 15.05
CA ALA A 21 4.21 7.24 16.08
C ALA A 21 5.60 7.51 15.49
N ARG A 22 5.90 6.96 14.30
CA ARG A 22 7.13 7.27 13.55
C ARG A 22 7.23 8.77 13.23
N LEU A 23 6.20 9.38 12.65
CA LEU A 23 6.23 10.80 12.26
C LEU A 23 6.38 11.73 13.47
N VAL A 24 5.72 11.41 14.59
CA VAL A 24 5.88 12.14 15.86
C VAL A 24 7.30 12.02 16.39
N SER A 25 7.84 10.79 16.47
CA SER A 25 9.22 10.53 16.90
C SER A 25 10.24 11.30 16.06
N ARG A 26 10.06 11.32 14.74
CA ARG A 26 10.91 12.05 13.80
C ARG A 26 10.82 13.57 13.95
N THR A 27 9.61 14.07 14.17
CA THR A 27 9.38 15.50 14.43
C THR A 27 10.07 15.94 15.72
N LEU A 28 10.01 15.14 16.77
CA LEU A 28 10.72 15.39 18.03
C LEU A 28 12.24 15.36 17.83
N HIS A 29 12.76 14.40 17.05
CA HIS A 29 14.20 14.28 16.79
C HIS A 29 14.78 15.48 16.02
N PHE A 30 14.07 16.00 15.01
CA PHE A 30 14.54 17.15 14.21
C PHE A 30 14.10 18.52 14.75
N GLY A 31 13.27 18.54 15.80
CA GLY A 31 12.78 19.75 16.48
C GLY A 31 11.76 20.57 15.68
N SER A 32 11.41 20.17 14.44
CA SER A 32 10.41 20.85 13.62
C SER A 32 9.87 19.94 12.51
N PRO A 33 8.55 19.96 12.24
CA PRO A 33 7.95 19.19 11.13
C PRO A 33 8.40 19.71 9.75
N LYS A 34 8.93 20.93 9.65
CA LYS A 34 9.47 21.46 8.39
C LYS A 34 10.83 20.84 8.00
N ARG A 35 11.45 20.10 8.92
CA ARG A 35 12.75 19.44 8.71
C ARG A 35 12.61 17.94 8.42
N LEU A 36 11.39 17.47 8.18
CA LEU A 36 11.12 16.08 7.79
C LEU A 36 11.80 15.75 6.46
N GLN A 37 12.28 14.51 6.38
CA GLN A 37 13.14 14.06 5.30
C GLN A 37 12.32 13.39 4.20
N ILE A 38 12.95 13.13 3.06
CA ILE A 38 12.27 12.52 1.91
C ILE A 38 11.60 11.21 2.30
N ASP A 39 12.24 10.39 3.14
CA ASP A 39 11.66 9.14 3.64
C ASP A 39 10.40 9.35 4.50
N ASP A 40 10.28 10.46 5.21
CA ASP A 40 9.08 10.79 5.99
C ASP A 40 7.92 11.20 5.06
N TRP A 41 8.20 11.97 4.01
CA TRP A 41 7.20 12.32 2.99
C TRP A 41 6.74 11.12 2.17
N LEU A 42 7.65 10.21 1.83
CA LEU A 42 7.30 8.94 1.20
C LEU A 42 6.39 8.09 2.11
N MET A 43 6.63 8.08 3.41
CA MET A 43 5.76 7.39 4.38
C MET A 43 4.36 8.01 4.45
N VAL A 44 4.23 9.34 4.38
CA VAL A 44 2.92 10.01 4.29
C VAL A 44 2.20 9.63 3.01
N PHE A 45 2.90 9.59 1.87
CA PHE A 45 2.33 9.12 0.61
C PHE A 45 1.89 7.66 0.69
N VAL A 46 2.69 6.77 1.30
CA VAL A 46 2.30 5.37 1.57
C VAL A 46 1.01 5.31 2.37
N LEU A 47 0.87 6.13 3.41
CA LEU A 47 -0.37 6.16 4.20
C LEU A 47 -1.58 6.52 3.35
N CYS A 48 -1.48 7.54 2.50
CA CYS A 48 -2.57 7.91 1.58
C CYS A 48 -2.94 6.77 0.64
N VAL A 49 -1.94 6.13 0.01
CA VAL A 49 -2.19 5.01 -0.92
C VAL A 49 -2.75 3.79 -0.19
N TYR A 50 -2.27 3.52 1.03
CA TYR A 50 -2.74 2.41 1.86
C TYR A 50 -4.17 2.64 2.37
N THR A 51 -4.54 3.88 2.72
CA THR A 51 -5.95 4.21 3.03
C THR A 51 -6.84 3.96 1.81
N THR A 52 -6.41 4.38 0.62
CA THR A 52 -7.14 4.09 -0.63
C THR A 52 -7.27 2.59 -0.85
N LEU A 53 -6.20 1.82 -0.63
CA LEU A 53 -6.22 0.35 -0.72
C LEU A 53 -7.28 -0.27 0.21
N ILE A 54 -7.28 0.12 1.48
CA ILE A 54 -8.23 -0.41 2.48
C ILE A 54 -9.67 -0.02 2.17
N VAL A 55 -9.92 1.18 1.68
CA VAL A 55 -11.27 1.58 1.26
C VAL A 55 -11.70 0.80 0.02
N SER A 56 -10.85 0.75 -1.01
CA SER A 56 -11.17 0.06 -2.26
C SER A 56 -11.35 -1.44 -2.10
N ILE A 57 -10.56 -2.12 -1.25
CA ILE A 57 -10.72 -3.57 -1.03
C ILE A 57 -12.02 -3.91 -0.31
N ASN A 58 -12.48 -3.05 0.60
CA ASN A 58 -13.78 -3.20 1.25
C ASN A 58 -14.94 -3.00 0.26
N ILE A 59 -14.81 -2.08 -0.70
CA ILE A 59 -15.80 -1.91 -1.77
C ILE A 59 -15.81 -3.14 -2.68
N VAL A 60 -14.63 -3.64 -3.07
CA VAL A 60 -14.49 -4.82 -3.94
C VAL A 60 -15.09 -6.07 -3.30
N ALA A 61 -15.07 -6.18 -1.98
CA ALA A 61 -15.63 -7.30 -1.25
C ALA A 61 -17.14 -7.50 -1.47
N ASP A 62 -17.87 -6.41 -1.75
CA ASP A 62 -19.32 -6.40 -1.89
C ASP A 62 -19.78 -6.35 -3.36
N VAL A 63 -18.86 -6.30 -4.33
CA VAL A 63 -19.20 -6.23 -5.76
C VAL A 63 -18.71 -7.46 -6.53
N ASN A 64 -19.53 -7.90 -7.48
CA ASN A 64 -19.13 -8.94 -8.42
C ASN A 64 -18.07 -8.38 -9.40
N THR A 65 -17.15 -9.24 -9.85
CA THR A 65 -16.05 -8.86 -10.76
C THR A 65 -16.05 -9.76 -11.99
N ASN A 66 -15.04 -9.63 -12.85
CA ASN A 66 -14.80 -10.54 -13.99
C ASN A 66 -14.41 -11.96 -13.57
N LEU A 67 -14.23 -12.22 -12.26
CA LEU A 67 -14.02 -13.56 -11.76
C LEU A 67 -15.36 -14.31 -11.72
N LEU A 68 -15.55 -15.16 -12.72
CA LEU A 68 -16.69 -16.06 -12.81
C LEU A 68 -16.33 -17.43 -12.22
N PRO A 69 -17.21 -18.05 -11.43
CA PRO A 69 -16.97 -19.40 -10.94
C PRO A 69 -16.93 -20.40 -12.11
N PRO A 70 -16.20 -21.52 -11.97
CA PRO A 70 -16.15 -22.54 -13.01
C PRO A 70 -17.54 -23.12 -13.26
N GLY A 71 -17.97 -23.16 -14.51
CA GLY A 71 -19.31 -23.65 -14.91
C GLY A 71 -20.43 -22.60 -14.85
N PHE A 72 -20.10 -21.31 -14.64
CA PHE A 72 -21.07 -20.23 -14.73
C PHE A 72 -21.56 -20.05 -16.18
N ASP A 73 -22.87 -20.09 -16.40
CA ASP A 73 -23.45 -19.82 -17.71
C ASP A 73 -23.46 -18.31 -17.98
N VAL A 74 -22.63 -17.89 -18.93
CA VAL A 74 -22.52 -16.48 -19.33
C VAL A 74 -23.79 -15.94 -19.99
N SER A 75 -24.68 -16.84 -20.44
CA SER A 75 -25.94 -16.49 -21.10
C SER A 75 -27.00 -15.97 -20.12
N GLU A 76 -26.84 -16.22 -18.82
CA GLU A 76 -27.74 -15.75 -17.76
C GLU A 76 -27.44 -14.32 -17.30
N LEU A 77 -26.33 -13.70 -17.75
CA LEU A 77 -26.00 -12.34 -17.36
C LEU A 77 -26.95 -11.34 -18.00
N THR A 78 -27.61 -10.54 -17.15
CA THR A 78 -28.35 -9.37 -17.61
C THR A 78 -27.37 -8.25 -17.96
N GLU A 79 -27.74 -7.32 -18.85
CA GLU A 79 -26.94 -6.12 -19.14
C GLU A 79 -26.55 -5.32 -17.88
N GLN A 80 -27.41 -5.34 -16.84
CA GLN A 80 -27.13 -4.71 -15.55
C GLN A 80 -26.00 -5.41 -14.79
N ASP A 81 -25.98 -6.74 -14.79
CA ASP A 81 -24.94 -7.54 -14.15
C ASP A 81 -23.58 -7.32 -14.82
N ILE A 82 -23.57 -7.22 -16.15
CA ILE A 82 -22.37 -6.92 -16.93
C ILE A 82 -21.79 -5.56 -16.51
N LYS A 83 -22.61 -4.51 -16.44
CA LYS A 83 -22.18 -3.18 -16.02
C LYS A 83 -21.63 -3.15 -14.59
N GLN A 84 -22.28 -3.87 -13.66
CA GLN A 84 -21.79 -3.97 -12.28
C GLN A 84 -20.45 -4.69 -12.21
N ARG A 85 -20.28 -5.79 -12.96
CA ARG A 85 -19.03 -6.55 -13.03
C ARG A 85 -17.89 -5.77 -13.69
N GLU A 86 -18.18 -4.95 -14.69
CA GLU A 86 -17.19 -4.04 -15.28
C GLU A 86 -16.67 -3.04 -14.24
N TYR A 87 -17.56 -2.46 -13.44
CA TYR A 87 -17.18 -1.58 -12.34
C TYR A 87 -16.32 -2.32 -11.30
N GLY A 88 -16.77 -3.50 -10.85
CA GLY A 88 -16.02 -4.32 -9.90
C GLY A 88 -14.61 -4.66 -10.41
N SER A 89 -14.48 -4.98 -11.70
CA SER A 89 -13.20 -5.31 -12.32
C SER A 89 -12.25 -4.11 -12.37
N LYS A 90 -12.76 -2.90 -12.65
CA LYS A 90 -11.97 -1.66 -12.58
C LYS A 90 -11.50 -1.37 -11.17
N MET A 91 -12.35 -1.62 -10.17
CA MET A 91 -12.00 -1.46 -8.75
C MET A 91 -10.91 -2.45 -8.30
N VAL A 92 -10.95 -3.70 -8.78
CA VAL A 92 -9.87 -4.68 -8.51
C VAL A 92 -8.53 -4.17 -9.01
N LEU A 93 -8.46 -3.62 -10.22
CA LEU A 93 -7.23 -3.04 -10.75
C LEU A 93 -6.71 -1.91 -9.84
N ILE A 94 -7.59 -1.06 -9.32
CA ILE A 94 -7.20 -0.01 -8.35
C ILE A 94 -6.58 -0.64 -7.09
N VAL A 95 -7.21 -1.68 -6.54
CA VAL A 95 -6.68 -2.42 -5.37
C VAL A 95 -5.29 -2.98 -5.68
N GLU A 96 -5.11 -3.65 -6.81
CA GLU A 96 -3.81 -4.23 -7.20
C GLU A 96 -2.72 -3.16 -7.36
N GLN A 97 -3.03 -2.05 -8.03
CA GLN A 97 -2.07 -0.96 -8.20
C GLN A 97 -1.74 -0.29 -6.87
N CYS A 98 -2.72 -0.02 -6.02
CA CYS A 98 -2.48 0.55 -4.68
C CYS A 98 -1.63 -0.38 -3.82
N GLN A 99 -1.85 -1.70 -3.89
CA GLN A 99 -1.03 -2.69 -3.18
C GLN A 99 0.43 -2.66 -3.68
N CYS A 100 0.64 -2.70 -5.00
CA CYS A 100 1.97 -2.60 -5.60
C CYS A 100 2.68 -1.30 -5.19
N ILE A 101 2.02 -0.15 -5.38
CA ILE A 101 2.59 1.17 -5.03
C ILE A 101 2.95 1.24 -3.55
N SER A 102 2.08 0.72 -2.66
CA SER A 102 2.35 0.67 -1.22
C SER A 102 3.61 -0.13 -0.91
N VAL A 103 3.71 -1.36 -1.43
CA VAL A 103 4.86 -2.25 -1.18
C VAL A 103 6.17 -1.64 -1.70
N TRP A 104 6.18 -1.17 -2.95
CA TRP A 104 7.38 -0.60 -3.56
C TRP A 104 7.82 0.70 -2.89
N THR A 105 6.87 1.55 -2.49
CA THR A 105 7.20 2.80 -1.81
C THR A 105 7.69 2.57 -0.39
N VAL A 106 7.15 1.58 0.34
CA VAL A 106 7.68 1.18 1.66
C VAL A 106 9.12 0.68 1.53
N LYS A 107 9.43 -0.16 0.54
CA LYS A 107 10.80 -0.60 0.24
C LYS A 107 11.72 0.60 -0.02
N LEU A 108 11.30 1.53 -0.88
CA LEU A 108 12.05 2.75 -1.18
C LEU A 108 12.31 3.57 0.09
N THR A 109 11.28 3.73 0.93
CA THR A 109 11.38 4.47 2.20
C THR A 109 12.42 3.86 3.13
N LEU A 110 12.42 2.54 3.28
CA LEU A 110 13.41 1.82 4.08
C LEU A 110 14.82 2.00 3.51
N VAL A 111 15.01 1.81 2.21
CA VAL A 111 16.33 1.97 1.57
C VAL A 111 16.87 3.39 1.76
N VAL A 112 16.06 4.42 1.55
CA VAL A 112 16.49 5.82 1.74
C VAL A 112 16.86 6.07 3.21
N MET A 113 16.07 5.57 4.16
CA MET A 113 16.36 5.68 5.59
C MET A 113 17.69 4.99 5.94
N TYR A 114 17.88 3.73 5.50
CA TYR A 114 19.08 2.96 5.78
C TYR A 114 20.32 3.57 5.14
N HIS A 115 20.24 3.98 3.87
CA HIS A 115 21.36 4.61 3.16
C HIS A 115 21.90 5.83 3.91
N ARG A 116 21.00 6.63 4.47
CA ARG A 116 21.36 7.81 5.26
C ARG A 116 22.00 7.44 6.60
N LEU A 117 21.51 6.40 7.27
CA LEU A 117 22.09 5.93 8.54
C LEU A 117 23.47 5.28 8.34
N THR A 118 23.67 4.57 7.22
CA THR A 118 24.89 3.81 6.95
C THR A 118 25.94 4.59 6.17
N ILE A 119 25.76 5.87 5.85
CA ILE A 119 26.63 6.60 4.91
C ILE A 119 28.12 6.57 5.28
N ALA A 120 28.42 6.54 6.59
CA ALA A 120 29.77 6.49 7.15
C ALA A 120 30.25 5.06 7.51
N ARG A 121 29.46 4.01 7.20
CA ARG A 121 29.75 2.61 7.52
C ARG A 121 29.99 1.79 6.25
N LYS A 122 30.81 0.74 6.35
CA LYS A 122 31.07 -0.21 5.24
C LYS A 122 29.79 -0.91 4.77
N GLU A 123 28.78 -1.02 5.65
CA GLU A 123 27.45 -1.56 5.37
C GLU A 123 26.69 -0.80 4.26
N ASN A 124 27.09 0.45 3.96
CA ASN A 124 26.49 1.24 2.88
C ASN A 124 26.54 0.55 1.51
N THR A 125 27.56 -0.27 1.26
CA THR A 125 27.69 -1.02 0.00
C THR A 125 26.54 -2.01 -0.17
N ALA A 126 26.13 -2.71 0.89
CA ALA A 126 25.00 -3.63 0.85
C ALA A 126 23.68 -2.89 0.60
N VAL A 127 23.49 -1.71 1.20
CA VAL A 127 22.30 -0.88 0.97
C VAL A 127 22.22 -0.40 -0.48
N LYS A 128 23.34 -0.03 -1.10
CA LYS A 128 23.39 0.36 -2.52
C LYS A 128 23.09 -0.79 -3.47
N LEU A 129 23.60 -2.00 -3.18
CA LEU A 129 23.27 -3.20 -3.94
C LEU A 129 21.78 -3.54 -3.83
N LEU A 130 21.23 -3.46 -2.60
CA LEU A 130 19.81 -3.65 -2.35
C LEU A 130 18.95 -2.60 -3.07
N ALA A 131 19.41 -1.34 -3.11
CA ALA A 131 18.75 -0.28 -3.87
C ALA A 131 18.73 -0.59 -5.38
N GLY A 132 19.85 -1.09 -5.91
CA GLY A 132 19.92 -1.58 -7.28
C GLY A 132 18.93 -2.72 -7.54
N TYR A 133 18.93 -3.75 -6.68
CA TYR A 133 17.98 -4.85 -6.76
C TYR A 133 16.51 -4.36 -6.79
N ILE A 134 16.14 -3.48 -5.86
CA ILE A 134 14.78 -2.93 -5.79
C ILE A 134 14.42 -2.09 -7.04
N ALA A 135 15.39 -1.44 -7.68
CA ALA A 135 15.14 -0.68 -8.90
C ALA A 135 14.88 -1.58 -10.13
N PHE A 136 15.38 -2.81 -10.13
CA PHE A 136 15.27 -3.74 -11.26
C PHE A 136 14.25 -4.88 -11.05
N GLY A 137 13.86 -5.18 -9.81
CA GLY A 137 12.88 -6.22 -9.48
C GLY A 137 13.42 -7.28 -8.54
#